data_AF-A0A8I5YRG5-F1
#
_entry.id   AF-A0A8I5YRG5-F1
#
_cell.length_a   1.000
_cell.length_b   1.000
_cell.length_c   1.000
_cell.angle_alpha   90.00
_cell.angle_beta   90.00
_cell.angle_gamma   90.00
#
_symmetry.space_group_name_H-M   'P 1'
#
loop_
_entity.id
_entity.type
_entity.pdbx_description
1 polymer ?
#
loop_
_entity_poly.entity_id
_entity_poly.type
_entity_poly.pdbx_seq_one_letter_code
_entity_poly.pdbx_strand_id
1 'polypeptide(L)'
;MRQAMELEPELLLQEALENVEVAQNYRWELGHQLEGLDVLKQHFHDLKGTHVKLLEERLVTLLQEVGTIKQTIKPLDDCQKLIEHRVNTPEGLVREGEIAMLGGVGEENEKLWSFTKKALHYNGVRWMMTVRHKMTASSFVNVFQIILRMYM
;
A
#
# COMPACT_ATOMS: atom_id res chain seq x y z
N MET A 1 70.12 -44.95 6.63
CA MET A 1 68.99 -44.84 5.67
C MET A 1 69.02 -46.01 4.69
N ARG A 2 68.81 -47.24 5.17
CA ARG A 2 68.77 -48.45 4.32
C ARG A 2 67.75 -49.41 4.92
N GLN A 3 66.51 -48.93 4.96
CA GLN A 3 65.32 -49.66 5.42
C GLN A 3 64.23 -49.60 4.34
N ALA A 4 64.64 -49.58 3.07
CA ALA A 4 63.84 -50.25 2.06
C ALA A 4 64.12 -51.75 2.30
N MET A 5 63.36 -52.35 3.23
CA MET A 5 63.26 -53.81 3.31
C MET A 5 62.92 -54.30 1.91
N GLU A 6 63.63 -55.32 1.43
CA GLU A 6 63.18 -56.16 0.31
C GLU A 6 61.83 -56.77 0.72
N LEU A 7 60.75 -56.04 0.48
CA LEU A 7 59.40 -56.53 0.65
C LEU A 7 59.14 -57.53 -0.47
N GLU A 8 58.63 -58.71 -0.10
CA GLU A 8 58.26 -59.75 -1.05
C GLU A 8 57.28 -59.16 -2.09
N PRO A 9 57.43 -59.45 -3.39
CA PRO A 9 56.60 -58.86 -4.44
C PRO A 9 55.09 -59.06 -4.21
N GLU A 10 54.69 -60.16 -3.57
CA GLU A 10 53.30 -60.40 -3.20
C GLU A 10 52.76 -59.36 -2.20
N LEU A 11 53.59 -58.94 -1.23
CA LEU A 11 53.19 -58.02 -0.18
C LEU A 11 52.99 -56.60 -0.74
N LEU A 12 53.87 -56.19 -1.66
CA LEU A 12 53.74 -54.93 -2.41
C LEU A 12 52.51 -54.95 -3.35
N LEU A 13 52.21 -56.10 -3.96
CA LEU A 13 51.03 -56.24 -4.80
C LEU A 13 49.75 -56.13 -3.97
N GLN A 14 49.72 -56.78 -2.80
CA GLN A 14 48.59 -56.67 -1.89
C GLN A 14 48.37 -55.23 -1.42
N GLU A 15 49.43 -54.55 -0.99
CA GLU A 15 49.37 -53.14 -0.59
C GLU A 15 48.87 -52.25 -1.75
N ALA A 16 49.34 -52.50 -2.98
CA ALA A 16 48.88 -51.76 -4.15
C ALA A 16 47.39 -51.98 -4.43
N LEU A 17 46.88 -53.20 -4.25
CA LEU A 17 45.45 -53.51 -4.42
C LEU A 17 44.59 -52.83 -3.36
N GLU A 18 44.99 -52.90 -2.09
CA GLU A 18 44.31 -52.23 -0.98
C GLU A 18 44.28 -50.71 -1.20
N ASN A 19 45.40 -50.12 -1.63
CA ASN A 19 45.46 -48.70 -1.96
C ASN A 19 44.54 -48.31 -3.13
N VAL A 20 44.43 -49.17 -4.15
CA VAL A 20 43.50 -48.94 -5.28
C VAL A 20 42.06 -49.00 -4.81
N GLU A 21 41.69 -49.97 -3.97
CA GLU A 21 40.35 -50.09 -3.40
C GLU A 21 39.99 -48.87 -2.55
N VAL A 22 40.90 -48.42 -1.68
CA VAL A 22 40.74 -47.21 -0.89
C VAL A 22 40.55 -45.98 -1.79
N ALA A 23 41.37 -45.82 -2.84
CA ALA A 23 41.24 -44.71 -3.77
C ALA A 23 39.93 -44.73 -4.57
N GLN A 24 39.41 -45.91 -4.91
CA GLN A 24 38.11 -46.07 -5.56
C GLN A 24 36.97 -45.65 -4.62
N ASN A 25 37.02 -46.07 -3.37
CA ASN A 25 36.02 -45.68 -2.36
C ASN A 25 36.01 -44.17 -2.12
N TYR A 26 37.18 -43.53 -2.00
CA TYR A 26 37.26 -42.07 -1.89
C TYR A 26 36.70 -41.36 -3.12
N ARG A 27 36.99 -41.87 -4.33
CA ARG A 27 36.44 -41.29 -5.56
C ARG A 27 34.93 -41.37 -5.59
N TRP A 28 34.36 -42.50 -5.19
CA TRP A 28 32.91 -42.69 -5.12
C TRP A 28 32.27 -41.69 -4.16
N GLU A 29 32.80 -41.59 -2.94
CA GLU A 29 32.30 -40.67 -1.90
C GLU A 29 32.36 -39.21 -2.37
N LEU A 30 33.49 -38.80 -2.95
CA LEU A 30 33.66 -37.45 -3.52
C LEU A 30 32.69 -37.19 -4.67
N GLY A 31 32.43 -38.17 -5.52
CA GLY A 31 31.45 -38.06 -6.60
C GLY A 31 30.05 -37.76 -6.05
N HIS A 32 29.62 -38.53 -5.05
CA HIS A 32 28.33 -38.32 -4.40
C HIS A 32 28.23 -36.96 -3.68
N GLN A 33 29.31 -36.51 -3.04
CA GLN A 33 29.36 -35.18 -2.44
C GLN A 33 29.26 -34.04 -3.47
N LEU A 34 29.90 -34.19 -4.63
CA LEU A 34 29.81 -33.23 -5.72
C LEU A 34 28.40 -33.16 -6.32
N GLU A 35 27.73 -34.29 -6.48
CA GLU A 35 26.32 -34.33 -6.89
C GLU A 35 25.42 -33.58 -5.90
N GLY A 36 25.63 -33.78 -4.59
CA GLY A 36 24.92 -33.05 -3.55
C GLY A 36 25.15 -31.53 -3.62
N LEU A 37 26.37 -31.09 -3.94
CA LEU A 37 26.68 -29.68 -4.14
C LEU A 37 25.97 -29.09 -5.36
N ASP A 38 25.86 -29.84 -6.46
CA ASP A 38 25.18 -29.36 -7.66
C ASP A 38 23.66 -29.27 -7.47
N VAL A 39 23.06 -30.22 -6.75
CA VAL A 39 21.66 -30.14 -6.32
C VAL A 39 21.44 -28.91 -5.44
N LEU A 40 22.33 -28.65 -4.48
CA LEU A 40 22.22 -27.48 -3.61
C LEU A 40 22.33 -26.16 -4.39
N LYS A 41 23.26 -26.05 -5.35
CA LYS A 41 23.37 -24.88 -6.24
C LYS A 41 22.08 -24.65 -7.02
N GLN A 42 21.48 -25.72 -7.55
CA GLN A 42 20.22 -25.63 -8.28
C GLN A 42 19.09 -25.13 -7.38
N HIS A 43 18.96 -25.67 -6.16
CA HIS A 43 17.97 -25.18 -5.20
C HIS A 43 18.15 -23.70 -4.86
N PHE A 44 19.38 -23.22 -4.66
CA PHE A 44 19.63 -21.80 -4.43
C PHE A 44 19.25 -20.94 -5.64
N HIS A 45 19.56 -21.41 -6.85
CA HIS A 45 19.18 -20.73 -8.08
C HIS A 45 17.65 -20.59 -8.19
N ASP A 46 16.92 -21.68 -7.96
CA ASP A 46 15.46 -21.71 -8.05
C ASP A 46 14.78 -20.87 -6.97
N LEU A 47 15.31 -20.91 -5.74
CA LEU A 47 14.85 -20.07 -4.65
C LEU A 47 15.04 -18.59 -4.98
N LYS A 48 16.22 -18.22 -5.49
CA LYS A 48 16.50 -16.85 -5.92
C LYS A 48 15.52 -16.40 -7.01
N GLY A 49 15.28 -17.25 -8.01
CA GLY A 49 14.31 -16.96 -9.07
C GLY A 49 12.89 -16.78 -8.56
N THR A 50 12.45 -17.65 -7.65
CA THR A 50 11.11 -17.58 -7.03
C THR A 50 10.95 -16.32 -6.20
N HIS A 51 11.96 -15.95 -5.42
CA HIS A 51 11.94 -14.74 -4.60
C HIS A 51 11.85 -13.47 -5.44
N VAL A 52 12.58 -13.39 -6.56
CA VAL A 52 12.50 -12.25 -7.49
C VAL A 52 11.09 -12.12 -8.06
N LYS A 53 10.49 -13.22 -8.54
CA LYS A 53 9.12 -13.21 -9.08
C LYS A 53 8.10 -12.72 -8.06
N LEU A 54 8.16 -13.21 -6.82
CA LEU A 54 7.26 -12.78 -5.75
C LEU A 54 7.39 -11.28 -5.45
N LEU A 55 8.61 -10.74 -5.45
CA LEU A 55 8.84 -9.31 -5.26
C LEU A 55 8.30 -8.47 -6.42
N GLU A 56 8.48 -8.93 -7.66
CA GLU A 56 7.95 -8.26 -8.85
C GLU A 56 6.41 -8.22 -8.83
N GLU A 57 5.77 -9.35 -8.57
CA GLU A 57 4.30 -9.45 -8.44
C GLU A 57 3.77 -8.53 -7.33
N ARG A 58 4.46 -8.50 -6.17
CA ARG A 58 4.06 -7.63 -5.07
C ARG A 58 4.24 -6.15 -5.40
N LEU A 59 5.32 -5.78 -6.08
CA LEU A 59 5.57 -4.40 -6.52
C LEU A 59 4.49 -3.93 -7.48
N VAL A 60 4.12 -4.74 -8.48
CA VAL A 60 3.05 -4.42 -9.43
C VAL A 60 1.73 -4.18 -8.71
N THR A 61 1.36 -5.07 -7.79
CA THR A 61 0.13 -4.96 -7.01
C THR A 61 0.12 -3.69 -6.17
N LEU A 62 1.21 -3.39 -5.46
CA LEU A 62 1.32 -2.17 -4.65
C LEU A 62 1.24 -0.90 -5.48
N LEU A 63 1.86 -0.87 -6.66
CA LEU A 63 1.76 0.29 -7.57
C LEU A 63 0.32 0.51 -8.05
N GLN A 64 -0.42 -0.56 -8.32
CA GLN A 64 -1.85 -0.48 -8.68
C GLN A 64 -2.71 0.01 -7.51
N GLU A 65 -2.47 -0.48 -6.29
CA GLU A 65 -3.14 0.00 -5.08
C GLU A 65 -2.89 1.49 -4.84
N VAL A 66 -1.63 1.93 -4.94
CA VAL A 66 -1.25 3.35 -4.83
C VAL A 66 -1.93 4.19 -5.91
N GLY A 67 -1.99 3.69 -7.15
CA GLY A 67 -2.73 4.34 -8.24
C GLY A 67 -4.21 4.51 -7.94
N THR A 68 -4.84 3.47 -7.39
CA THR A 68 -6.26 3.47 -6.99
C THR A 68 -6.52 4.46 -5.85
N ILE A 69 -5.66 4.47 -4.83
CA ILE A 69 -5.73 5.44 -3.73
C ILE A 69 -5.59 6.86 -4.27
N LYS A 70 -4.59 7.11 -5.14
CA LYS A 70 -4.38 8.41 -5.78
C LYS A 70 -5.63 8.89 -6.54
N GLN A 71 -6.29 8.00 -7.27
CA GLN A 71 -7.54 8.32 -7.97
C GLN A 71 -8.69 8.62 -7.00
N THR A 72 -8.74 7.94 -5.85
CA THR A 72 -9.79 8.10 -4.84
C THR A 72 -9.66 9.42 -4.06
N ILE A 73 -8.43 9.86 -3.81
CA ILE A 73 -8.16 11.13 -3.10
C ILE A 73 -8.13 12.35 -4.03
N LYS A 74 -8.00 12.16 -5.35
CA LYS A 74 -7.96 13.27 -6.31
C LYS A 74 -9.18 14.21 -6.22
N PRO A 75 -10.43 13.72 -6.07
CA PRO A 75 -11.57 14.60 -5.82
C PRO A 75 -11.46 15.43 -4.54
N LEU A 76 -10.76 14.94 -3.49
CA LEU A 76 -10.52 15.74 -2.28
C LEU A 76 -9.46 16.82 -2.55
N ASP A 77 -8.40 16.49 -3.27
CA ASP A 77 -7.36 17.47 -3.69
C ASP A 77 -7.97 18.58 -4.57
N ASP A 78 -8.84 18.20 -5.50
CA ASP A 78 -9.57 19.15 -6.36
C ASP A 78 -10.54 20.02 -5.55
N CYS A 79 -11.28 19.44 -4.58
CA CYS A 79 -12.13 20.20 -3.66
C CYS A 79 -11.33 21.16 -2.76
N GLN A 80 -10.17 20.74 -2.27
CA GLN A 80 -9.28 21.59 -1.46
C GLN A 80 -8.78 22.79 -2.28
N LYS A 81 -8.34 22.56 -3.53
CA LYS A 81 -7.94 23.63 -4.45
C LYS A 81 -9.07 24.61 -4.77
N LEU A 82 -10.31 24.12 -4.91
CA LEU A 82 -11.46 24.99 -5.13
C LEU A 82 -11.78 25.85 -3.90
N ILE A 83 -11.63 25.31 -2.69
CA ILE A 83 -11.76 26.08 -1.46
C ILE A 83 -10.64 27.12 -1.39
N GLU A 84 -9.38 26.72 -1.61
CA GLU A 84 -8.20 27.59 -1.66
C GLU A 84 -8.15 28.55 -2.87
N HIS A 85 -9.13 28.53 -3.78
CA HIS A 85 -9.27 29.55 -4.84
C HIS A 85 -10.50 30.42 -4.60
N ARG A 86 -11.60 29.85 -4.09
CA ARG A 86 -12.86 30.57 -3.87
C ARG A 86 -12.88 31.31 -2.51
N VAL A 87 -11.98 30.98 -1.59
CA VAL A 87 -12.00 31.41 -0.18
C VAL A 87 -10.63 31.94 0.26
N ASN A 88 -10.11 32.94 -0.46
CA ASN A 88 -8.76 33.45 -0.13
C ASN A 88 -8.78 34.72 0.72
N THR A 89 -9.97 35.25 0.97
CA THR A 89 -10.20 36.40 1.85
C THR A 89 -11.58 36.26 2.51
N PRO A 90 -11.74 36.58 3.81
CA PRO A 90 -13.03 36.60 4.51
C PRO A 90 -14.13 37.35 3.74
N GLU A 91 -13.75 38.39 2.99
CA GLU A 91 -14.63 39.22 2.17
C GLU A 91 -15.14 38.50 0.91
N GLY A 92 -14.38 37.53 0.39
CA GLY A 92 -14.80 36.68 -0.73
C GLY A 92 -15.88 35.67 -0.30
N LEU A 93 -15.72 35.10 0.89
CA LEU A 93 -16.71 34.23 1.53
C LEU A 93 -18.03 34.95 1.81
N VAL A 94 -17.95 36.16 2.39
CA VAL A 94 -19.13 36.98 2.68
C VAL A 94 -19.88 37.29 1.39
N ARG A 95 -19.18 37.69 0.33
CA ARG A 95 -19.78 38.03 -0.97
C ARG A 95 -20.41 36.82 -1.66
N GLU A 96 -19.76 35.67 -1.62
CA GLU A 96 -20.34 34.42 -2.15
C GLU A 96 -21.56 33.98 -1.34
N GLY A 97 -21.52 34.16 -0.02
CA GLY A 97 -22.66 33.96 0.88
C GLY A 97 -23.83 34.91 0.59
N GLU A 98 -23.55 36.17 0.28
CA GLU A 98 -24.55 37.16 -0.15
C GLU A 98 -25.16 36.79 -1.51
N ILE A 99 -24.37 36.35 -2.49
CA ILE A 99 -24.87 35.90 -3.81
C ILE A 99 -25.78 34.67 -3.67
N ALA A 100 -25.40 33.72 -2.81
CA ALA A 100 -26.22 32.54 -2.50
C ALA A 100 -27.54 32.91 -1.80
N MET A 101 -27.51 33.90 -0.90
CA MET A 101 -28.70 34.44 -0.22
C MET A 101 -29.62 35.23 -1.16
N LEU A 102 -29.07 35.84 -2.21
CA LEU A 102 -29.80 36.64 -3.20
C LEU A 102 -30.36 35.81 -4.37
N GLY A 103 -30.17 34.49 -4.38
CA GLY A 103 -30.77 33.58 -5.37
C GLY A 103 -30.09 33.61 -6.75
N GLY A 104 -28.88 34.15 -6.86
CA GLY A 104 -28.09 34.14 -8.08
C GLY A 104 -27.44 32.76 -8.31
N VAL A 105 -28.22 31.76 -8.69
CA VAL A 105 -27.71 30.40 -8.91
C VAL A 105 -27.39 30.21 -10.40
N GLY A 106 -26.10 30.29 -10.75
CA GLY A 106 -25.60 29.65 -11.98
C GLY A 106 -25.54 28.13 -11.80
N GLU A 107 -25.61 27.38 -12.91
CA GLU A 107 -25.76 25.90 -12.94
C GLU A 107 -24.75 25.09 -12.08
N GLU A 108 -23.53 25.59 -11.86
CA GLU A 108 -22.56 24.92 -10.99
C GLU A 108 -22.91 24.99 -9.50
N ASN A 109 -23.65 26.02 -9.08
CA ASN A 109 -24.01 26.25 -7.68
C ASN A 109 -25.22 25.39 -7.25
N GLU A 110 -26.02 24.87 -8.19
CA GLU A 110 -27.10 23.91 -7.89
C GLU A 110 -26.57 22.59 -7.31
N LYS A 111 -25.42 22.10 -7.80
CA LYS A 111 -24.81 20.87 -7.29
C LYS A 111 -24.31 21.05 -5.86
N LEU A 112 -23.62 22.15 -5.56
CA LEU A 112 -23.17 22.50 -4.20
C LEU A 112 -24.36 22.79 -3.26
N TRP A 113 -25.41 23.44 -3.77
CA TRP A 113 -26.67 23.65 -3.06
C TRP A 113 -27.36 22.33 -2.73
N SER A 114 -27.44 21.39 -3.67
CA SER A 114 -28.03 20.07 -3.45
C SER A 114 -27.25 19.23 -2.44
N PHE A 115 -25.91 19.35 -2.42
CA PHE A 115 -25.05 18.69 -1.46
C PHE A 115 -25.22 19.30 -0.06
N THR A 116 -25.23 20.63 0.04
CA THR A 116 -25.45 21.35 1.29
C THR A 116 -26.85 21.08 1.85
N LYS A 117 -27.89 21.02 1.00
CA LYS A 117 -29.27 20.66 1.38
C LYS A 117 -29.34 19.22 1.90
N LYS A 118 -28.65 18.27 1.25
CA LYS A 118 -28.54 16.88 1.75
C LYS A 118 -27.78 16.80 3.08
N ALA A 119 -26.66 17.51 3.22
CA ALA A 119 -25.87 17.53 4.44
C ALA A 119 -26.63 18.17 5.63
N LEU A 120 -27.39 19.25 5.39
CA LEU A 120 -28.29 19.85 6.38
C LEU A 120 -29.47 18.92 6.72
N HIS A 121 -29.96 18.13 5.78
CA HIS A 121 -31.04 17.17 6.04
C HIS A 121 -30.59 16.05 6.97
N TYR A 122 -29.39 15.51 6.76
CA TYR A 122 -28.85 14.44 7.60
C TYR A 122 -28.30 14.93 8.95
N ASN A 123 -27.66 16.10 9.00
CA ASN A 123 -26.96 16.56 10.21
C ASN A 123 -27.55 17.84 10.84
N GLY A 124 -28.25 18.68 10.08
CA GLY A 124 -28.79 19.95 10.56
C GLY A 124 -29.89 19.78 11.60
N VAL A 125 -30.79 18.81 11.43
CA VAL A 125 -31.85 18.50 12.43
C VAL A 125 -31.23 18.00 13.74
N ARG A 126 -30.19 17.17 13.66
CA ARG A 126 -29.46 16.64 14.82
C ARG A 126 -28.68 17.73 15.56
N TRP A 127 -27.92 18.55 14.83
CA TRP A 127 -27.22 19.71 15.40
C TRP A 127 -28.17 20.70 16.06
N MET A 128 -29.32 20.97 15.43
CA MET A 128 -30.33 21.89 15.96
C MET A 128 -30.96 21.40 17.27
N MET A 129 -31.19 20.08 17.41
CA MET A 129 -31.64 19.49 18.68
C MET A 129 -30.55 19.56 19.77
N THR A 130 -29.28 19.36 19.40
CA THR A 130 -28.15 19.40 20.33
C THR A 130 -27.81 20.82 20.80
N VAL A 131 -28.03 21.86 20.00
CA VAL A 131 -27.63 23.23 20.35
C VAL A 131 -28.80 24.09 20.83
N ARG A 132 -30.06 23.62 20.72
CA ARG A 132 -31.28 24.33 21.16
C ARG A 132 -31.21 24.86 22.59
N HIS A 133 -30.65 24.09 23.52
CA HIS A 133 -30.55 24.49 24.94
C HIS A 133 -29.43 25.50 25.22
N LYS A 134 -28.54 25.76 24.25
CA LYS A 134 -27.41 26.69 24.36
C LYS A 134 -27.67 28.03 23.66
N MET A 135 -28.80 28.18 22.98
CA MET A 135 -29.16 29.39 22.26
C MET A 135 -30.27 30.15 22.97
N THR A 136 -30.20 31.49 22.95
CA THR A 136 -31.31 32.33 23.38
C THR A 136 -32.50 32.16 22.43
N ALA A 137 -33.72 32.26 22.95
CA ALA A 137 -34.94 32.00 22.18
C ALA A 137 -35.04 32.82 20.88
N SER A 138 -34.59 34.08 20.90
CA SER A 138 -34.54 34.94 19.70
C SER A 138 -33.54 34.45 18.64
N SER A 139 -32.36 33.98 19.05
CA SER A 139 -31.35 33.43 18.15
C SER A 139 -31.80 32.10 17.53
N PHE A 140 -32.50 31.27 18.32
CA PHE A 140 -33.07 30.01 17.84
C PHE A 140 -34.13 30.24 16.76
N VAL A 141 -35.04 31.20 16.94
CA VAL A 141 -36.07 31.54 15.95
C VAL A 141 -35.47 32.06 14.65
N ASN A 142 -34.43 32.90 14.72
CA ASN A 142 -33.74 33.40 13.53
C ASN A 142 -33.03 32.29 12.75
N VAL A 143 -32.29 31.42 13.45
CA VAL A 143 -31.62 30.27 12.83
C VAL A 143 -32.65 29.29 12.24
N PHE A 144 -33.76 29.05 12.95
CA PHE A 144 -34.83 28.18 12.46
C PHE A 144 -35.53 28.76 11.22
N GLN A 145 -35.77 30.07 11.17
CA GLN A 145 -36.32 30.74 9.99
C GLN A 145 -35.36 30.69 8.78
N ILE A 146 -34.05 30.85 9.01
CA ILE A 146 -33.04 30.69 7.95
C ILE A 146 -33.09 29.25 7.41
N ILE A 147 -33.09 28.25 8.29
CA ILE A 147 -33.16 26.84 7.89
C ILE A 147 -34.47 26.56 7.12
N LEU A 148 -35.63 27.01 7.62
CA LEU A 148 -36.92 26.82 6.93
C LEU A 148 -36.94 27.46 5.54
N ARG A 149 -36.34 28.65 5.37
CA ARG A 149 -36.18 29.30 4.06
C ARG A 149 -35.25 28.55 3.10
N MET A 150 -34.36 27.69 3.60
CA MET A 150 -33.53 26.81 2.76
C MET A 150 -34.29 25.53 2.32
N TYR A 151 -35.37 25.17 3.00
CA TYR A 151 -36.15 23.96 2.71
C TYR A 151 -37.35 24.18 1.81
N MET A 152 -38.03 25.33 1.90
CA MET A 152 -39.05 25.78 0.93
C MET A 152 -38.39 26.24 -0.36
#